data_AF-A0A957UCV2-F1
#
_entry.id   AF-A0A957UCV2-F1
#
_cell.length_a   1.000
_cell.length_b   1.000
_cell.length_c   1.000
_cell.angle_alpha   90.00
_cell.angle_beta   90.00
_cell.angle_gamma   90.00
#
_symmetry.space_group_name_H-M   'P 1'
#
loop_
_entity.id
_entity.type
_entity.pdbx_description
1 polymer ?
#
loop_
_entity_poly.entity_id
_entity_poly.type
_entity_poly.pdbx_seq_one_letter_code
_entity_poly.pdbx_strand_id
1 'polypeptide(L)'
;KPYDQDVWASLPDARDADISTSLALLSALHGRWVSFWRTIEPEEWARIGFHPENGHVRLDAILFSYANHGEAHIDQITRTLVAQYAERPVSTDELLVMLTREWSALIDFLARHEDALLEPLESTWTAKDHLAHITAWETFLVRHHLDREDAAKALELSPEQYADFAIDEINEALHARSREKTLAEVLADAEATHATLVARLRDTSFDVMQMPRYDDDESGAPLLDWVIGNTYDHYLEHSLYLRAHLPVP
;
A
#
# COMPACT_ATOMS: atom_id res chain seq x y z
N LYS A 1 29.08 14.72 17.40
CA LYS A 1 27.85 14.71 16.57
C LYS A 1 27.74 16.08 15.94
N PRO A 2 27.76 16.20 14.61
CA PRO A 2 28.05 17.48 13.97
C PRO A 2 26.82 18.39 13.83
N TYR A 3 25.61 17.89 14.08
CA TYR A 3 24.40 18.71 14.21
C TYR A 3 23.29 17.96 14.95
N ASP A 4 22.25 18.68 15.37
CA ASP A 4 21.02 18.15 15.96
C ASP A 4 19.97 18.00 14.84
N GLN A 5 19.61 16.75 14.53
CA GLN A 5 18.72 16.42 13.42
C GLN A 5 17.29 16.92 13.63
N ASP A 6 16.82 16.97 14.89
CA ASP A 6 15.45 17.37 15.21
C ASP A 6 15.32 18.89 15.08
N VAL A 7 16.34 19.62 15.54
CA VAL A 7 16.44 21.08 15.33
C VAL A 7 16.55 21.40 13.86
N TRP A 8 17.34 20.66 13.09
CA TRP A 8 17.49 20.87 11.66
C TRP A 8 16.19 20.62 10.89
N ALA A 9 15.48 19.52 11.19
CA ALA A 9 14.19 19.21 10.58
C ALA A 9 13.09 20.23 10.92
N SER A 10 13.25 20.99 12.01
CA SER A 10 12.30 22.03 12.42
C SER A 10 12.51 23.39 11.74
N LEU A 11 13.59 23.57 10.97
CA LEU A 11 13.85 24.83 10.28
C LEU A 11 12.80 25.09 9.19
N PRO A 12 12.48 26.36 8.87
CA PRO A 12 11.45 26.68 7.88
C PRO A 12 11.68 26.08 6.49
N ASP A 13 12.94 25.97 6.06
CA ASP A 13 13.32 25.37 4.78
C ASP A 13 13.20 23.84 4.77
N ALA A 14 13.08 23.19 5.93
CA ALA A 14 12.78 21.77 6.05
C ALA A 14 11.29 21.52 6.30
N ARG A 15 10.65 22.34 7.12
CA ARG A 15 9.25 22.18 7.55
C ARG A 15 8.24 22.61 6.50
N ASP A 16 8.48 23.75 5.84
CA ASP A 16 7.48 24.42 5.00
C ASP A 16 7.82 24.37 3.50
N ALA A 17 9.01 23.85 3.15
CA ALA A 17 9.42 23.75 1.76
C ALA A 17 8.65 22.66 1.01
N ASP A 18 8.47 22.86 -0.30
CA ASP A 18 7.96 21.82 -1.17
C ASP A 18 8.94 20.63 -1.19
N ILE A 19 8.47 19.50 -0.70
CA ILE A 19 9.21 18.24 -0.63
C ILE A 19 9.76 17.79 -1.99
N SER A 20 9.13 18.22 -3.10
CA SER A 20 9.57 17.90 -4.47
C SER A 20 11.04 18.29 -4.71
N THR A 21 11.50 19.40 -4.12
CA THR A 21 12.89 19.86 -4.24
C THR A 21 13.85 18.88 -3.55
N SER A 22 13.53 18.46 -2.33
CA SER A 22 14.32 17.49 -1.58
C SER A 22 14.35 16.11 -2.26
N LEU A 23 13.21 15.67 -2.80
CA LEU A 23 13.11 14.41 -3.55
C LEU A 23 13.95 14.45 -4.83
N ALA A 24 13.92 15.56 -5.58
CA ALA A 24 14.75 15.72 -6.77
C ALA A 24 16.25 15.70 -6.45
N LEU A 25 16.67 16.37 -5.36
CA LEU A 25 18.06 16.34 -4.89
C LEU A 25 18.49 14.93 -4.47
N LEU A 26 17.65 14.22 -3.71
CA LEU A 26 17.93 12.86 -3.26
C LEU A 26 18.03 11.89 -4.44
N SER A 27 17.09 11.96 -5.39
CA SER A 27 17.08 11.12 -6.59
C SER A 27 18.34 11.35 -7.43
N ALA A 28 18.71 12.61 -7.70
CA ALA A 28 19.93 12.93 -8.44
C ALA A 28 21.20 12.48 -7.73
N LEU A 29 21.27 12.64 -6.40
CA LEU A 29 22.40 12.17 -5.60
C LEU A 29 22.51 10.64 -5.64
N HIS A 30 21.39 9.94 -5.43
CA HIS A 30 21.33 8.48 -5.47
C HIS A 30 21.76 7.94 -6.84
N GLY A 31 21.27 8.53 -7.95
CA GLY A 31 21.67 8.15 -9.31
C GLY A 31 23.18 8.28 -9.55
N ARG A 32 23.83 9.32 -9.01
CA ARG A 32 25.29 9.46 -9.05
C ARG A 32 26.01 8.39 -8.22
N TRP A 33 25.50 8.08 -7.03
CA TRP A 33 26.04 7.02 -6.17
C TRP A 33 25.96 5.66 -6.87
N VAL A 34 24.80 5.29 -7.41
CA VAL A 34 24.62 4.03 -8.15
C VAL A 34 25.59 3.93 -9.33
N SER A 35 25.74 5.01 -10.10
CA SER A 35 26.66 5.06 -11.23
C SER A 35 28.12 4.85 -10.77
N PHE A 36 28.54 5.48 -9.66
CA PHE A 36 29.86 5.27 -9.08
C PHE A 36 30.07 3.84 -8.56
N TRP A 37 29.12 3.29 -7.81
CA TRP A 37 29.24 1.95 -7.25
C TRP A 37 29.31 0.87 -8.33
N ARG A 38 28.66 1.07 -9.47
CA ARG A 38 28.74 0.18 -10.64
C ARG A 38 30.11 0.18 -11.34
N THR A 39 30.99 1.15 -11.08
CA THR A 39 32.34 1.18 -11.65
C THR A 39 33.38 0.47 -10.80
N ILE A 40 33.01 -0.04 -9.62
CA ILE A 40 33.95 -0.66 -8.68
C ILE A 40 34.12 -2.14 -9.02
N GLU A 41 35.35 -2.54 -9.35
CA GLU A 41 35.67 -3.93 -9.64
C GLU A 41 35.63 -4.80 -8.37
N PRO A 42 35.37 -6.12 -8.45
CA PRO A 42 35.24 -7.02 -7.31
C PRO A 42 36.37 -6.90 -6.26
N GLU A 43 37.62 -6.77 -6.71
CA GLU A 43 38.79 -6.68 -5.83
C GLU A 43 38.92 -5.30 -5.15
N GLU A 44 38.28 -4.27 -5.71
CA GLU A 44 38.37 -2.89 -5.23
C GLU A 44 37.45 -2.63 -4.04
N TRP A 45 36.41 -3.44 -3.82
CA TRP A 45 35.48 -3.33 -2.69
C TRP A 45 36.16 -3.43 -1.32
N ALA A 46 37.32 -4.10 -1.24
CA ALA A 46 38.12 -4.20 -0.02
C ALA A 46 38.98 -2.97 0.27
N ARG A 47 39.02 -1.97 -0.63
CA ARG A 47 39.78 -0.73 -0.40
C ARG A 47 39.26 0.02 0.82
N ILE A 48 40.19 0.61 1.56
CA ILE A 48 39.93 1.30 2.82
C ILE A 48 40.06 2.81 2.61
N GLY A 49 39.03 3.55 3.01
CA GLY A 49 39.06 4.99 3.17
C GLY A 49 39.06 5.39 4.66
N PHE A 50 39.24 6.69 4.93
CA PHE A 50 39.13 7.25 6.28
C PHE A 50 37.85 8.09 6.40
N HIS A 51 36.94 7.67 7.28
CA HIS A 51 35.76 8.43 7.69
C HIS A 51 36.06 9.23 8.96
N PRO A 52 35.79 10.55 9.01
CA PRO A 52 36.11 11.39 10.16
C PRO A 52 35.56 10.90 11.51
N GLU A 53 34.40 10.22 11.50
CA GLU A 53 33.76 9.72 12.72
C GLU A 53 33.97 8.21 12.96
N ASN A 54 34.13 7.43 11.88
CA ASN A 54 34.15 5.96 11.96
C ASN A 54 35.57 5.39 11.75
N GLY A 55 36.56 6.25 11.52
CA GLY A 55 37.93 5.85 11.25
C GLY A 55 38.05 5.12 9.91
N HIS A 56 38.90 4.10 9.86
CA HIS A 56 39.11 3.32 8.64
C HIS A 56 37.88 2.48 8.30
N VAL A 57 37.30 2.70 7.12
CA VAL A 57 36.12 2.00 6.62
C VAL A 57 36.39 1.45 5.23
N ARG A 58 35.87 0.26 4.93
CA ARG A 58 35.94 -0.32 3.60
C ARG A 58 34.85 0.24 2.69
N LEU A 59 35.08 0.21 1.37
CA LEU A 59 34.09 0.67 0.40
C LEU A 59 32.78 -0.11 0.47
N ASP A 60 32.83 -1.44 0.63
CA ASP A 60 31.63 -2.25 0.81
C ASP A 60 30.84 -1.86 2.07
N ALA A 61 31.52 -1.65 3.19
CA ALA A 61 30.90 -1.21 4.44
C ALA A 61 30.20 0.16 4.30
N ILE A 62 30.75 1.08 3.49
CA ILE A 62 30.11 2.37 3.19
C ILE A 62 28.81 2.15 2.40
N LEU A 63 28.83 1.30 1.36
CA LEU A 63 27.64 0.98 0.58
C LEU A 63 26.56 0.32 1.44
N PHE A 64 26.93 -0.68 2.25
CA PHE A 64 26.00 -1.33 3.19
C PHE A 64 25.40 -0.32 4.17
N SER A 65 26.21 0.59 4.72
CA SER A 65 25.70 1.62 5.62
C SER A 65 24.71 2.56 4.92
N TYR A 66 24.97 2.94 3.67
CA TYR A 66 24.07 3.80 2.91
C TYR A 66 22.75 3.09 2.59
N ALA A 67 22.79 1.85 2.11
CA ALA A 67 21.60 1.04 1.83
C ALA A 67 20.75 0.84 3.10
N ASN A 68 21.36 0.37 4.19
CA ASN A 68 20.65 0.14 5.46
C ASN A 68 20.02 1.41 6.04
N HIS A 69 20.66 2.57 5.85
CA HIS A 69 20.10 3.84 6.28
C HIS A 69 18.86 4.24 5.47
N GLY A 70 18.88 4.00 4.16
CA GLY A 70 17.72 4.18 3.29
C GLY A 70 16.55 3.30 3.70
N GLU A 71 16.79 2.00 3.89
CA GLU A 71 15.78 1.03 4.37
C GLU A 71 15.18 1.45 5.72
N ALA A 72 16.02 1.88 6.67
CA ALA A 72 15.54 2.34 7.98
C ALA A 72 14.62 3.57 7.87
N HIS A 73 14.85 4.48 6.92
CA HIS A 73 13.96 5.60 6.68
C HIS A 73 12.66 5.19 5.98
N ILE A 74 12.71 4.25 5.03
CA ILE A 74 11.52 3.67 4.41
C ILE A 74 10.64 3.03 5.49
N ASP A 75 11.23 2.25 6.40
CA ASP A 75 10.53 1.66 7.55
C ASP A 75 9.87 2.72 8.45
N GLN A 76 10.59 3.81 8.76
CA GLN A 76 10.05 4.91 9.56
C GLN A 76 8.85 5.59 8.88
N ILE A 77 8.95 5.87 7.57
CA ILE A 77 7.87 6.46 6.79
C ILE A 77 6.67 5.52 6.77
N THR A 78 6.89 4.24 6.49
CA THR A 78 5.85 3.20 6.48
C THR A 78 5.12 3.12 7.82
N ARG A 79 5.86 3.07 8.94
CA ARG A 79 5.25 3.06 10.28
C ARG A 79 4.45 4.33 10.57
N THR A 80 4.92 5.48 10.09
CA THR A 80 4.22 6.76 10.25
C THR A 80 2.93 6.77 9.45
N LEU A 81 2.95 6.25 8.21
CA LEU A 81 1.75 6.10 7.38
C LEU A 81 0.72 5.16 8.02
N VAL A 82 1.15 4.02 8.57
CA VAL A 82 0.24 3.11 9.28
C VAL A 82 -0.32 3.80 10.54
N ALA A 83 0.52 4.50 11.31
CA ALA A 83 0.10 5.19 12.52
C ALA A 83 -0.88 6.35 12.27
N GLN A 84 -0.91 6.91 11.06
CA GLN A 84 -1.82 8.01 10.73
C GLN A 84 -3.31 7.59 10.74
N TYR A 85 -3.58 6.28 10.68
CA TYR A 85 -4.92 5.70 10.75
C TYR A 85 -5.18 4.98 12.09
N ALA A 86 -4.40 5.30 13.13
CA ALA A 86 -4.63 4.79 14.48
C ALA A 86 -5.99 5.24 15.06
N GLU A 87 -6.48 6.41 14.62
CA GLU A 87 -7.81 6.90 14.94
C GLU A 87 -8.78 6.60 13.79
N ARG A 88 -9.98 6.10 14.13
CA ARG A 88 -11.04 5.86 13.15
C ARG A 88 -11.58 7.20 12.62
N PRO A 89 -12.06 7.27 11.36
CA PRO A 89 -12.75 8.45 10.87
C PRO A 89 -13.95 8.76 11.77
N VAL A 90 -14.29 10.04 11.93
CA VAL A 90 -15.45 10.47 12.73
C VAL A 90 -16.59 11.04 11.89
N SER A 91 -16.45 11.01 10.55
CA SER A 91 -17.49 11.40 9.61
C SER A 91 -17.33 10.68 8.26
N THR A 92 -18.38 10.68 7.44
CA THR A 92 -18.32 10.19 6.05
C THR A 92 -17.30 10.99 5.24
N ASP A 93 -17.17 12.29 5.46
CA ASP A 93 -16.20 13.13 4.73
C ASP A 93 -14.76 12.73 5.05
N GLU A 94 -14.42 12.51 6.33
CA GLU A 94 -13.09 12.03 6.72
C GLU A 94 -12.80 10.63 6.18
N LEU A 95 -13.77 9.72 6.27
CA LEU A 95 -13.66 8.38 5.68
C LEU A 95 -13.35 8.47 4.18
N LEU A 96 -14.08 9.31 3.43
CA LEU A 96 -13.88 9.47 1.99
C LEU A 96 -12.53 10.14 1.66
N VAL A 97 -12.02 11.03 2.52
CA VAL A 97 -10.67 11.61 2.37
C VAL A 97 -9.60 10.52 2.52
N MET A 98 -9.68 9.70 3.57
CA MET A 98 -8.74 8.59 3.80
C MET A 98 -8.78 7.58 2.65
N LEU A 99 -9.98 7.17 2.26
CA LEU A 99 -10.24 6.26 1.14
C LEU A 99 -9.68 6.80 -0.19
N THR A 100 -9.99 8.05 -0.53
CA THR A 100 -9.52 8.68 -1.77
C THR A 100 -8.00 8.75 -1.80
N ARG A 101 -7.37 9.11 -0.67
CA ARG A 101 -5.92 9.22 -0.57
C ARG A 101 -5.23 7.89 -0.87
N GLU A 102 -5.62 6.82 -0.19
CA GLU A 102 -4.95 5.53 -0.35
C GLU A 102 -5.28 4.88 -1.71
N TRP A 103 -6.52 5.06 -2.21
CA TRP A 103 -6.87 4.64 -3.56
C TRP A 103 -6.03 5.35 -4.64
N SER A 104 -5.96 6.68 -4.60
CA SER A 104 -5.13 7.44 -5.56
C SER A 104 -3.65 7.07 -5.44
N ALA A 105 -3.14 6.88 -4.22
CA ALA A 105 -1.75 6.47 -4.02
C ALA A 105 -1.44 5.08 -4.62
N LEU A 106 -2.38 4.13 -4.52
CA LEU A 106 -2.29 2.81 -5.14
C LEU A 106 -2.31 2.92 -6.68
N ILE A 107 -3.33 3.58 -7.24
CA ILE A 107 -3.51 3.69 -8.70
C ILE A 107 -2.33 4.45 -9.34
N ASP A 108 -1.89 5.56 -8.75
CA ASP A 108 -0.72 6.32 -9.25
C ASP A 108 0.56 5.49 -9.16
N PHE A 109 0.69 4.66 -8.13
CA PHE A 109 1.83 3.76 -8.01
C PHE A 109 1.81 2.70 -9.11
N LEU A 110 0.69 2.02 -9.34
CA LEU A 110 0.54 1.05 -10.41
C LEU A 110 0.80 1.67 -11.80
N ALA A 111 0.26 2.87 -12.05
CA ALA A 111 0.45 3.58 -13.31
C ALA A 111 1.93 3.90 -13.62
N ARG A 112 2.76 4.15 -12.59
CA ARG A 112 4.20 4.38 -12.77
C ARG A 112 5.01 3.11 -13.02
N HIS A 113 4.42 1.93 -12.85
CA HIS A 113 5.09 0.63 -12.97
C HIS A 113 4.40 -0.26 -14.01
N GLU A 114 3.79 0.34 -15.05
CA GLU A 114 2.99 -0.39 -16.04
C GLU A 114 3.72 -1.60 -16.66
N ASP A 115 5.02 -1.46 -16.89
CA ASP A 115 5.89 -2.50 -17.48
C ASP A 115 6.13 -3.72 -16.57
N ALA A 116 5.86 -3.59 -15.26
CA ALA A 116 6.12 -4.64 -14.27
C ALA A 116 4.85 -5.26 -13.68
N LEU A 117 3.65 -4.81 -14.09
CA LEU A 117 2.40 -5.22 -13.42
C LEU A 117 2.01 -6.68 -13.66
N LEU A 118 2.58 -7.31 -14.69
CA LEU A 118 2.30 -8.69 -15.09
C LEU A 118 3.40 -9.67 -14.66
N GLU A 119 4.49 -9.16 -14.08
CA GLU A 119 5.58 -10.00 -13.61
C GLU A 119 5.22 -10.62 -12.25
N PRO A 120 5.42 -11.93 -12.04
CA PRO A 120 5.19 -12.55 -10.74
C PRO A 120 6.10 -11.99 -9.66
N LEU A 121 5.53 -11.66 -8.50
CA LEU A 121 6.26 -11.25 -7.30
C LEU A 121 6.64 -12.48 -6.46
N GLU A 122 7.29 -12.27 -5.30
CA GLU A 122 7.66 -13.36 -4.39
C GLU A 122 6.45 -14.21 -3.95
N SER A 123 5.27 -13.59 -3.83
CA SER A 123 4.00 -14.25 -3.52
C SER A 123 3.43 -15.09 -4.67
N THR A 124 4.09 -15.19 -5.82
CA THR A 124 3.59 -15.71 -7.11
C THR A 124 2.47 -14.89 -7.76
N TRP A 125 1.83 -13.98 -7.02
CA TRP A 125 0.87 -13.03 -7.55
C TRP A 125 1.57 -11.91 -8.30
N THR A 126 0.94 -11.43 -9.36
CA THR A 126 1.33 -10.22 -10.07
C THR A 126 0.71 -8.99 -9.41
N ALA A 127 1.20 -7.77 -9.72
CA ALA A 127 0.55 -6.55 -9.23
C ALA A 127 -0.90 -6.42 -9.76
N LYS A 128 -1.15 -6.93 -10.98
CA LYS A 128 -2.52 -7.09 -11.52
C LYS A 128 -3.39 -7.95 -10.60
N ASP A 129 -2.87 -9.06 -10.10
CA ASP A 129 -3.61 -9.98 -9.23
C ASP A 129 -3.93 -9.34 -7.87
N HIS A 130 -3.00 -8.55 -7.31
CA HIS A 130 -3.26 -7.75 -6.12
C HIS A 130 -4.41 -6.74 -6.34
N LEU A 131 -4.43 -6.01 -7.46
CA LEU A 131 -5.53 -5.09 -7.78
C LEU A 131 -6.85 -5.84 -7.97
N ALA A 132 -6.84 -6.99 -8.63
CA ALA A 132 -8.03 -7.81 -8.82
C ALA A 132 -8.57 -8.34 -7.48
N HIS A 133 -7.69 -8.72 -6.56
CA HIS A 133 -8.05 -9.16 -5.21
C HIS A 133 -8.70 -8.03 -4.39
N ILE A 134 -8.10 -6.84 -4.38
CA ILE A 134 -8.69 -5.64 -3.74
C ILE A 134 -10.08 -5.38 -4.30
N THR A 135 -10.22 -5.39 -5.63
CA THR A 135 -11.50 -5.17 -6.32
C THR A 135 -12.56 -6.20 -5.93
N ALA A 136 -12.17 -7.46 -5.71
CA ALA A 136 -13.10 -8.52 -5.32
C ALA A 136 -13.64 -8.31 -3.90
N TRP A 137 -12.79 -7.95 -2.94
CA TRP A 137 -13.19 -7.65 -1.57
C TRP A 137 -14.00 -6.35 -1.47
N GLU A 138 -13.69 -5.37 -2.29
CA GLU A 138 -14.48 -4.15 -2.40
C GLU A 138 -15.88 -4.42 -3.00
N THR A 139 -15.95 -5.27 -4.02
CA THR A 139 -17.21 -5.75 -4.59
C THR A 139 -18.03 -6.48 -3.52
N PHE A 140 -17.39 -7.30 -2.69
CA PHE A 140 -18.03 -7.98 -1.58
C PHE A 140 -18.55 -7.00 -0.52
N LEU A 141 -17.77 -5.97 -0.16
CA LEU A 141 -18.21 -4.90 0.73
C LEU A 141 -19.50 -4.24 0.23
N VAL A 142 -19.54 -3.85 -1.05
CA VAL A 142 -20.74 -3.22 -1.64
C VAL A 142 -21.91 -4.20 -1.63
N ARG A 143 -21.76 -5.37 -2.23
CA ARG A 143 -22.88 -6.30 -2.45
C ARG A 143 -23.40 -6.91 -1.16
N HIS A 144 -22.51 -7.37 -0.28
CA HIS A 144 -22.92 -8.08 0.91
C HIS A 144 -23.21 -7.13 2.08
N HIS A 145 -22.26 -6.25 2.42
CA HIS A 145 -22.38 -5.45 3.64
C HIS A 145 -23.27 -4.22 3.45
N LEU A 146 -23.19 -3.53 2.30
CA LEU A 146 -24.01 -2.35 2.03
C LEU A 146 -25.37 -2.71 1.40
N ASP A 147 -25.42 -3.71 0.52
CA ASP A 147 -26.65 -4.06 -0.23
C ASP A 147 -27.43 -5.23 0.37
N ARG A 148 -26.86 -5.87 1.41
CA ARG A 148 -27.46 -7.02 2.11
C ARG A 148 -27.73 -8.21 1.19
N GLU A 149 -26.96 -8.36 0.11
CA GLU A 149 -26.96 -9.58 -0.69
C GLU A 149 -26.40 -10.74 0.14
N ASP A 150 -26.85 -11.96 -0.14
CA ASP A 150 -26.27 -13.18 0.44
C ASP A 150 -24.75 -13.26 0.19
N ALA A 151 -23.98 -13.69 1.19
CA ALA A 151 -22.52 -13.67 1.14
C ALA A 151 -21.94 -14.61 0.08
N ALA A 152 -22.47 -15.84 -0.01
CA ALA A 152 -22.04 -16.81 -1.02
C ALA A 152 -22.34 -16.26 -2.42
N LYS A 153 -23.53 -15.66 -2.61
CA LYS A 153 -23.90 -15.02 -3.87
C LYS A 153 -23.03 -13.80 -4.21
N ALA A 154 -22.66 -12.98 -3.23
CA ALA A 154 -21.80 -11.82 -3.41
C ALA A 154 -20.38 -12.22 -3.84
N LEU A 155 -19.87 -13.34 -3.30
CA LEU A 155 -18.58 -13.94 -3.69
C LEU A 155 -18.66 -14.84 -4.92
N GLU A 156 -19.86 -15.07 -5.45
CA GLU A 156 -20.13 -16.01 -6.55
C GLU A 156 -19.66 -17.44 -6.24
N LEU A 157 -19.83 -17.86 -4.99
CA LEU A 157 -19.60 -19.21 -4.49
C LEU A 157 -20.92 -19.95 -4.28
N SER A 158 -20.87 -21.28 -4.29
CA SER A 158 -22.00 -22.07 -3.78
C SER A 158 -22.13 -21.88 -2.27
N PRO A 159 -23.34 -22.07 -1.69
CA PRO A 159 -23.53 -22.02 -0.24
C PRO A 159 -22.62 -22.98 0.53
N GLU A 160 -22.36 -24.16 -0.04
CA GLU A 160 -21.45 -25.17 0.53
C GLU A 160 -20.01 -24.68 0.51
N GLN A 161 -19.55 -24.12 -0.62
CA GLN A 161 -18.20 -23.55 -0.72
C GLN A 161 -18.00 -22.44 0.29
N TYR A 162 -18.96 -21.51 0.41
CA TYR A 162 -18.85 -20.41 1.37
C TYR A 162 -18.86 -20.88 2.83
N ALA A 163 -19.61 -21.93 3.15
CA ALA A 163 -19.68 -22.48 4.50
C ALA A 163 -18.39 -23.23 4.90
N ASP A 164 -17.76 -23.92 3.95
CA ASP A 164 -16.63 -24.81 4.21
C ASP A 164 -15.26 -24.15 3.97
N PHE A 165 -15.17 -23.17 3.06
CA PHE A 165 -13.90 -22.58 2.66
C PHE A 165 -13.31 -21.67 3.74
N ALA A 166 -12.02 -21.85 3.99
CA ALA A 166 -11.21 -20.84 4.65
C ALA A 166 -11.03 -19.60 3.75
N ILE A 167 -10.66 -18.47 4.35
CA ILE A 167 -10.41 -17.22 3.61
C ILE A 167 -9.38 -17.41 2.48
N ASP A 168 -8.34 -18.21 2.71
CA ASP A 168 -7.32 -18.50 1.69
C ASP A 168 -7.91 -19.28 0.49
N GLU A 169 -8.85 -20.18 0.73
CA GLU A 169 -9.54 -20.93 -0.33
C GLU A 169 -10.52 -20.05 -1.12
N ILE A 170 -11.18 -19.09 -0.43
CA ILE A 170 -11.96 -18.05 -1.08
C ILE A 170 -11.05 -17.17 -1.95
N ASN A 171 -9.91 -16.72 -1.41
CA ASN A 171 -8.95 -15.91 -2.14
C ASN A 171 -8.42 -16.63 -3.39
N GLU A 172 -8.11 -17.92 -3.30
CA GLU A 172 -7.68 -18.74 -4.44
C GLU A 172 -8.79 -18.85 -5.50
N ALA A 173 -10.05 -19.07 -5.08
CA ALA A 173 -11.18 -19.10 -6.01
C ALA A 173 -11.39 -17.75 -6.72
N LEU A 174 -11.27 -16.64 -5.99
CA LEU A 174 -11.35 -15.29 -6.55
C LEU A 174 -10.19 -15.00 -7.51
N HIS A 175 -8.96 -15.36 -7.12
CA HIS A 175 -7.75 -15.22 -7.95
C HIS A 175 -7.84 -16.02 -9.24
N ALA A 176 -8.27 -17.27 -9.17
CA ALA A 176 -8.46 -18.13 -10.34
C ALA A 176 -9.42 -17.51 -11.37
N ARG A 177 -10.47 -16.82 -10.89
CA ARG A 177 -11.45 -16.14 -11.74
C ARG A 177 -10.91 -14.87 -12.39
N SER A 178 -10.04 -14.12 -11.72
CA SER A 178 -9.41 -12.92 -12.28
C SER A 178 -8.16 -13.21 -13.11
N ARG A 179 -7.57 -14.41 -13.00
CA ARG A 179 -6.30 -14.78 -13.63
C ARG A 179 -6.30 -14.55 -15.15
N GLU A 180 -7.39 -14.93 -15.81
CA GLU A 180 -7.56 -14.82 -17.27
C GLU A 180 -7.94 -13.41 -17.74
N LYS A 181 -8.27 -12.48 -16.82
CA LYS A 181 -8.57 -11.10 -17.18
C LYS A 181 -7.30 -10.37 -17.62
N THR A 182 -7.44 -9.54 -18.63
CA THR A 182 -6.40 -8.60 -19.07
C THR A 182 -6.20 -7.50 -18.02
N LEU A 183 -5.03 -6.86 -18.02
CA LEU A 183 -4.78 -5.71 -17.15
C LEU A 183 -5.81 -4.60 -17.33
N ALA A 184 -6.22 -4.33 -18.58
CA ALA A 184 -7.21 -3.31 -18.88
C ALA A 184 -8.60 -3.62 -18.29
N GLU A 185 -9.02 -4.89 -18.32
CA GLU A 185 -10.27 -5.33 -17.69
C GLU A 185 -10.19 -5.19 -16.16
N VAL A 186 -9.07 -5.60 -15.54
CA VAL A 186 -8.88 -5.46 -14.09
C VAL A 186 -8.90 -3.99 -13.67
N LEU A 187 -8.23 -3.10 -14.41
CA LEU A 187 -8.25 -1.66 -14.12
C LEU A 187 -9.67 -1.08 -14.27
N ALA A 188 -10.39 -1.46 -15.32
CA ALA A 188 -11.77 -0.99 -15.54
C ALA A 188 -12.72 -1.48 -14.45
N ASP A 189 -12.61 -2.76 -14.05
CA ASP A 189 -13.40 -3.33 -12.96
C ASP A 189 -13.11 -2.62 -11.63
N ALA A 190 -11.83 -2.34 -11.35
CA ALA A 190 -11.38 -1.65 -10.15
C ALA A 190 -11.95 -0.22 -10.09
N GLU A 191 -11.85 0.55 -11.17
CA GLU A 191 -12.39 1.91 -11.26
C GLU A 191 -13.92 1.93 -11.10
N ALA A 192 -14.63 1.02 -11.78
CA ALA A 192 -16.09 0.95 -11.72
C ALA A 192 -16.59 0.53 -10.32
N THR A 193 -15.91 -0.42 -9.68
CA THR A 193 -16.22 -0.87 -8.31
C THR A 193 -15.99 0.27 -7.33
N HIS A 194 -14.85 0.96 -7.44
CA HIS A 194 -14.51 2.11 -6.60
C HIS A 194 -15.50 3.26 -6.70
N ALA A 195 -15.89 3.62 -7.93
CA ALA A 195 -16.91 4.63 -8.15
C ALA A 195 -18.25 4.24 -7.50
N THR A 196 -18.62 2.96 -7.60
CA THR A 196 -19.85 2.42 -6.98
C THR A 196 -19.76 2.48 -5.46
N LEU A 197 -18.66 2.01 -4.88
CA LEU A 197 -18.44 2.06 -3.43
C LEU A 197 -18.53 3.49 -2.91
N VAL A 198 -17.84 4.46 -3.53
CA VAL A 198 -17.87 5.86 -3.11
C VAL A 198 -19.29 6.42 -3.14
N ALA A 199 -20.06 6.10 -4.18
CA ALA A 199 -21.47 6.50 -4.24
C ALA A 199 -22.29 5.89 -3.09
N ARG A 200 -22.10 4.59 -2.80
CA ARG A 200 -22.82 3.91 -1.71
C ARG A 200 -22.43 4.41 -0.32
N LEU A 201 -21.16 4.75 -0.10
CA LEU A 201 -20.71 5.35 1.16
C LEU A 201 -21.28 6.76 1.38
N ARG A 202 -21.47 7.54 0.30
CA ARG A 202 -22.14 8.86 0.38
C ARG A 202 -23.62 8.75 0.72
N ASP A 203 -24.29 7.74 0.18
CA ASP A 203 -25.72 7.50 0.44
C ASP A 203 -25.99 6.85 1.81
N THR A 204 -24.96 6.26 2.44
CA THR A 204 -25.05 5.65 3.77
C THR A 204 -24.67 6.67 4.84
N SER A 205 -25.58 6.99 5.77
CA SER A 205 -25.25 7.91 6.87
C SER A 205 -24.15 7.35 7.77
N PHE A 206 -23.27 8.20 8.28
CA PHE A 206 -22.19 7.80 9.18
C PHE A 206 -22.71 7.10 10.45
N ASP A 207 -23.83 7.56 11.01
CA ASP A 207 -24.47 6.92 12.17
C ASP A 207 -24.79 5.44 11.92
N VAL A 208 -25.29 5.11 10.72
CA VAL A 208 -25.57 3.71 10.33
C VAL A 208 -24.28 2.90 10.24
N MET A 209 -23.17 3.49 9.76
CA MET A 209 -21.88 2.81 9.74
C MET A 209 -21.37 2.50 11.16
N GLN A 210 -21.73 3.32 12.15
CA GLN A 210 -21.38 3.09 13.56
C GLN A 210 -22.26 2.04 14.26
N MET A 211 -23.37 1.63 13.64
CA MET A 211 -24.23 0.58 14.19
C MET A 211 -23.63 -0.81 13.89
N PRO A 212 -23.99 -1.84 14.70
CA PRO A 212 -23.63 -3.21 14.41
C PRO A 212 -23.98 -3.61 12.98
N ARG A 213 -23.09 -4.39 12.35
CA ARG A 213 -23.26 -4.84 10.96
C ARG A 213 -24.60 -5.55 10.73
N TYR A 214 -25.02 -6.39 11.67
CA TYR A 214 -26.32 -7.05 11.68
C TYR A 214 -27.03 -6.85 13.02
N ASP A 215 -28.36 -6.91 12.99
CA ASP A 215 -29.19 -6.77 14.19
C ASP A 215 -28.96 -7.90 15.20
N ASP A 216 -28.45 -9.05 14.74
CA ASP A 216 -28.15 -10.25 15.51
C ASP A 216 -26.63 -10.51 15.67
N ASP A 217 -25.77 -9.55 15.31
CA ASP A 217 -24.32 -9.69 15.44
C ASP A 217 -23.90 -9.62 16.92
N GLU A 218 -23.65 -10.78 17.55
CA GLU A 218 -23.23 -10.89 18.95
C GLU A 218 -21.91 -10.16 19.24
N SER A 219 -21.05 -9.95 18.23
CA SER A 219 -19.80 -9.20 18.41
C SER A 219 -20.04 -7.71 18.62
N GLY A 220 -21.18 -7.19 18.14
CA GLY A 220 -21.50 -5.77 18.13
C GLY A 220 -20.55 -4.93 17.25
N ALA A 221 -19.73 -5.56 16.40
CA ALA A 221 -18.77 -4.85 15.57
C ALA A 221 -19.49 -3.93 14.57
N PRO A 222 -19.11 -2.65 14.49
CA PRO A 222 -19.79 -1.70 13.63
C PRO A 222 -19.53 -2.04 12.16
N LEU A 223 -20.50 -1.71 11.29
CA LEU A 223 -20.32 -1.78 9.83
C LEU A 223 -19.06 -1.03 9.37
N LEU A 224 -18.70 0.06 10.07
CA LEU A 224 -17.52 0.85 9.82
C LEU A 224 -16.23 0.01 9.80
N ASP A 225 -16.10 -1.01 10.65
CA ASP A 225 -14.88 -1.82 10.70
C ASP A 225 -14.69 -2.64 9.41
N TRP A 226 -15.79 -3.08 8.80
CA TRP A 226 -15.78 -3.77 7.51
C TRP A 226 -15.51 -2.82 6.36
N VAL A 227 -16.03 -1.60 6.42
CA VAL A 227 -15.71 -0.55 5.44
C VAL A 227 -14.22 -0.24 5.49
N ILE A 228 -13.65 0.00 6.68
CA ILE A 228 -12.23 0.31 6.86
C ILE A 228 -11.35 -0.83 6.32
N GLY A 229 -11.61 -2.06 6.78
CA GLY A 229 -10.79 -3.23 6.45
C GLY A 229 -10.86 -3.66 4.98
N ASN A 230 -11.87 -3.23 4.21
CA ASN A 230 -11.97 -3.51 2.77
C ASN A 230 -11.70 -2.26 1.90
N THR A 231 -11.22 -1.16 2.51
CA THR A 231 -10.91 0.08 1.77
C THR A 231 -9.51 0.58 2.09
N TYR A 232 -9.35 1.73 2.76
CA TYR A 232 -8.05 2.38 2.87
C TYR A 232 -7.00 1.54 3.62
N ASP A 233 -7.39 0.70 4.59
CA ASP A 233 -6.46 -0.23 5.23
C ASP A 233 -5.97 -1.29 4.24
N HIS A 234 -6.88 -1.86 3.44
CA HIS A 234 -6.57 -2.87 2.44
C HIS A 234 -5.72 -2.30 1.29
N TYR A 235 -6.06 -1.09 0.83
CA TYR A 235 -5.28 -0.37 -0.18
C TYR A 235 -3.88 -0.09 0.32
N LEU A 236 -3.73 0.36 1.57
CA LEU A 236 -2.44 0.67 2.18
C LEU A 236 -1.60 -0.61 2.34
N GLU A 237 -2.18 -1.70 2.86
CA GLU A 237 -1.51 -2.99 3.03
C GLU A 237 -0.90 -3.46 1.71
N HIS A 238 -1.70 -3.53 0.64
CA HIS A 238 -1.22 -3.94 -0.67
C HIS A 238 -0.28 -2.92 -1.31
N SER A 239 -0.50 -1.62 -1.11
CA SER A 239 0.42 -0.60 -1.60
C SER A 239 1.81 -0.75 -0.98
N LEU A 240 1.90 -1.02 0.32
CA LEU A 240 3.17 -1.26 1.02
C LEU A 240 3.84 -2.53 0.51
N TYR A 241 3.08 -3.61 0.35
CA TYR A 241 3.60 -4.84 -0.23
C TYR A 241 4.17 -4.61 -1.64
N LEU A 242 3.39 -3.99 -2.54
CA LEU A 242 3.84 -3.75 -3.92
C LEU A 242 5.06 -2.82 -3.98
N ARG A 243 5.15 -1.80 -3.13
CA ARG A 243 6.33 -0.91 -3.03
C ARG A 243 7.59 -1.62 -2.59
N ALA A 244 7.47 -2.65 -1.76
CA ALA A 244 8.60 -3.45 -1.31
C ALA A 244 9.10 -4.43 -2.39
N HIS A 245 8.26 -4.80 -3.36
CA HIS A 245 8.57 -5.88 -4.32
C HIS A 245 8.68 -5.43 -5.78
N LEU A 246 8.20 -4.23 -6.13
CA LEU A 246 8.40 -3.64 -7.45
C LEU A 246 9.64 -2.74 -7.49
N PRO A 247 10.37 -2.71 -8.61
CA PRO A 247 11.54 -1.86 -8.76
C PRO A 247 11.15 -0.38 -8.74
N VAL A 248 11.97 0.46 -8.11
CA VAL A 248 11.81 1.92 -8.17
C VAL A 248 12.04 2.38 -9.62
N PRO A 249 11.13 3.17 -10.21
CA PRO A 249 11.22 3.62 -11.60
C PRO A 249 12.31 4.67 -11.83
#